data_AF-A0A6C0F7P4-F1
#
_entry.id   AF-A0A6C0F7P4-F1
#
_cell.length_a   1.000
_cell.length_b   1.000
_cell.length_c   1.000
_cell.angle_alpha   90.00
_cell.angle_beta   90.00
_cell.angle_gamma   90.00
#
_symmetry.space_group_name_H-M   'P 1'
#
loop_
_entity.id
_entity.type
_entity.pdbx_description
1 polymer ?
#
loop_
_entity_poly.entity_id
_entity_poly.type
_entity_poly.pdbx_seq_one_letter_code
_entity_poly.pdbx_strand_id
1 'polypeptide(L)' 'MNRDKEPPIPITHVKPDFYRWVSQTVAYESDVYVIDILTPISHQYYKWLCKLPDYDVVLDEDSFTRDFINMLYEKYL' A
#
# COMPACT_ATOMS: atom_id res chain seq x y z
N MET A 1 -26.94 16.97 25.07
CA MET A 1 -26.82 17.37 23.65
C MET A 1 -27.17 16.15 22.82
N ASN A 2 -28.31 16.17 22.11
CA ASN A 2 -28.76 15.06 21.26
C ASN A 2 -27.87 14.97 20.03
N ARG A 3 -27.17 13.83 19.85
CA ARG A 3 -26.36 13.52 18.68
C ARG A 3 -27.22 13.23 17.43
N ASP A 4 -28.54 13.11 17.58
CA ASP A 4 -29.49 12.71 16.54
C ASP A 4 -29.83 13.81 15.49
N LYS A 5 -29.16 14.96 15.54
CA LYS A 5 -29.40 16.09 14.61
C LYS A 5 -28.22 16.40 13.68
N GLU A 6 -27.14 15.62 13.75
CA GLU A 6 -26.02 15.82 12.84
C GLU A 6 -26.39 15.28 11.44
N PRO A 7 -26.25 16.08 10.37
CA PRO A 7 -26.48 15.59 9.03
C PRO A 7 -25.49 14.44 8.74
N PRO A 8 -25.89 13.41 7.97
CA PRO A 8 -24.99 12.32 7.62
C PRO A 8 -23.74 12.91 6.96
N ILE A 9 -22.57 12.54 7.47
CA ILE A 9 -21.30 12.94 6.87
C ILE A 9 -21.31 12.39 5.43
N PRO A 10 -21.14 13.24 4.41
CA PRO A 10 -21.13 12.77 3.03
C PRO A 10 -20.05 11.70 2.87
N ILE A 11 -20.38 10.57 2.24
CA ILE A 11 -19.38 9.58 1.83
C ILE A 11 -18.61 10.18 0.66
N THR A 12 -17.62 11.00 0.95
CA THR A 12 -16.66 11.45 -0.05
C THR A 12 -15.64 10.35 -0.21
N HIS A 13 -15.57 9.72 -1.39
CA HIS A 13 -14.48 8.82 -1.78
C HIS A 13 -13.19 9.64 -1.94
N VAL A 14 -12.65 10.13 -0.84
CA VAL A 14 -11.37 10.82 -0.81
C VAL A 14 -10.31 9.74 -0.68
N LYS A 15 -9.45 9.67 -1.70
CA LYS A 15 -8.23 8.86 -1.66
C LYS A 15 -7.47 9.21 -0.37
N PRO A 16 -7.23 8.25 0.55
CA PRO A 16 -6.43 8.52 1.73
C PRO A 16 -5.03 8.94 1.30
N ASP A 17 -4.37 9.80 2.08
CA ASP A 17 -2.97 10.09 1.83
C ASP A 17 -2.12 8.81 1.96
N PHE A 18 -0.97 8.79 1.28
CA PHE A 18 -0.10 7.63 1.22
C PHE A 18 0.24 7.07 2.60
N TYR A 19 0.63 7.94 3.54
CA TYR A 19 1.04 7.53 4.89
C TYR A 19 -0.11 6.88 5.65
N ARG A 20 -1.29 7.49 5.60
CA ARG A 20 -2.50 6.94 6.23
C ARG A 20 -2.91 5.61 5.62
N TRP A 21 -2.73 5.44 4.32
CA TRP A 21 -3.03 4.18 3.64
C TRP A 21 -2.08 3.07 4.05
N VAL A 22 -0.77 3.30 4.01
CA VAL A 22 0.21 2.25 4.38
C VAL A 22 0.17 1.90 5.86
N SER A 23 -0.28 2.84 6.71
CA SER A 23 -0.48 2.64 8.15
C SER A 23 -1.88 2.15 8.51
N GLN A 24 -2.74 1.82 7.55
CA GLN A 24 -4.03 1.20 7.87
C GLN A 24 -3.82 -0.26 8.27
N THR A 25 -4.57 -0.71 9.26
CA THR A 25 -4.64 -2.13 9.60
C THR A 25 -5.43 -2.88 8.55
N VAL A 26 -5.04 -4.12 8.30
CA VAL A 26 -5.76 -5.03 7.43
C VAL A 26 -7.08 -5.41 8.09
N ALA A 27 -8.12 -5.64 7.28
CA ALA A 27 -9.42 -6.04 7.82
C ALA A 27 -9.26 -7.33 8.65
N TYR A 28 -9.88 -7.35 9.83
CA TYR A 28 -9.88 -8.48 10.77
C TYR A 28 -8.55 -8.77 11.48
N GLU A 29 -7.50 -7.99 11.23
CA GLU A 29 -6.21 -8.09 11.91
C GLU A 29 -5.91 -6.76 12.61
N SER A 30 -5.64 -6.78 13.92
CA SER A 30 -5.43 -5.54 14.70
C SER A 30 -4.00 -5.02 14.68
N ASP A 31 -3.04 -5.87 14.34
CA ASP A 31 -1.60 -5.64 14.45
C ASP A 31 -0.83 -5.82 13.13
N VAL A 32 -1.55 -6.07 12.04
CA VAL A 32 -0.99 -6.16 10.69
C VAL A 32 -1.40 -4.94 9.89
N TYR A 33 -0.41 -4.17 9.44
CA TYR A 33 -0.61 -2.99 8.62
C TYR A 33 -0.45 -3.32 7.12
N VAL A 34 -1.01 -2.47 6.25
CA VAL A 34 -0.86 -2.63 4.80
C VAL A 34 0.62 -2.73 4.40
N ILE A 35 1.50 -1.91 4.99
CA ILE A 35 2.93 -1.94 4.70
C ILE A 35 3.61 -3.28 5.04
N ASP A 36 3.13 -3.97 6.07
CA ASP A 36 3.67 -5.26 6.51
C ASP A 36 3.37 -6.38 5.50
N ILE A 37 2.34 -6.19 4.68
CA ILE A 37 2.00 -7.08 3.56
C ILE A 37 2.78 -6.69 2.30
N LEU A 38 2.80 -5.41 1.96
CA LEU A 38 3.37 -4.95 0.69
C LEU A 38 4.89 -5.12 0.64
N THR A 39 5.57 -4.95 1.78
CA THR A 39 7.04 -5.03 1.84
C THR A 39 7.54 -6.44 1.49
N PRO A 40 7.07 -7.54 2.13
CA PRO A 40 7.46 -8.90 1.75
C PRO A 40 7.10 -9.25 0.31
N ILE A 41 5.95 -8.79 -0.18
CA ILE A 41 5.52 -9.01 -1.57
C ILE A 41 6.51 -8.36 -2.54
N SER A 42 6.85 -7.08 -2.32
CA SER A 42 7.81 -6.36 -3.16
C SER A 42 9.16 -7.08 -3.22
N HIS A 43 9.66 -7.58 -2.09
CA HIS A 43 10.91 -8.34 -2.01
C HIS A 43 10.83 -9.66 -2.78
N GLN A 44 9.71 -10.38 -2.72
CA GLN A 44 9.53 -11.60 -3.52
C GLN A 44 9.55 -11.31 -5.03
N TYR A 45 8.90 -10.22 -5.46
CA TYR A 45 8.92 -9.81 -6.86
C TYR A 45 10.31 -9.36 -7.31
N TYR A 46 11.03 -8.58 -6.51
CA TYR A 46 12.39 -8.18 -6.80
C TYR A 46 13.30 -9.40 -7.00
N LYS A 47 13.26 -10.35 -6.06
CA LYS A 47 14.02 -11.61 -6.17
C LYS A 47 13.64 -12.46 -7.37
N TRP A 48 12.37 -12.46 -7.75
CA TRP A 48 11.92 -13.17 -8.94
C TRP A 48 12.45 -12.51 -10.22
N LEU A 49 12.38 -11.17 -10.32
CA LEU A 49 12.93 -10.40 -11.44
C LEU A 49 14.43 -10.63 -11.60
N CYS A 50 15.20 -10.60 -10.52
CA CYS A 50 16.65 -10.86 -10.55
C CYS A 50 17.03 -12.29 -10.99
N LYS A 51 16.06 -13.21 -11.05
CA LYS A 51 16.28 -14.59 -11.52
C LYS A 51 15.88 -14.80 -12.98
N LEU A 52 15.26 -13.81 -13.61
CA LEU A 52 14.85 -13.92 -15.01
C LEU A 52 16.10 -13.79 -15.90
N PRO A 53 16.41 -14.79 -16.74
CA PRO A 53 17.65 -14.81 -17.52
C PRO A 53 17.69 -13.73 -18.61
N ASP A 54 16.52 -13.23 -19.02
CA ASP A 54 16.38 -12.24 -20.10
C ASP A 54 16.33 -10.79 -19.60
N TYR A 55 16.41 -10.58 -18.27
CA TYR A 55 16.28 -9.27 -17.66
C TYR A 55 17.47 -8.96 -16.74
N ASP A 56 18.11 -7.82 -16.96
CA ASP A 56 19.07 -7.26 -16.02
C ASP A 56 18.38 -6.21 -15.14
N VAL A 57 18.32 -6.49 -13.84
CA VAL A 57 17.76 -5.56 -12.86
C VAL A 57 18.82 -4.52 -12.51
N VAL A 58 18.62 -3.27 -12.95
CA VAL A 58 19.53 -2.14 -12.71
C VAL A 58 19.17 -1.29 -11.49
N LEU A 59 18.06 -1.62 -10.81
CA LEU A 59 17.54 -0.90 -9.66
C LEU A 59 17.89 -1.64 -8.37
N ASP A 60 18.23 -0.90 -7.32
CA ASP A 60 18.38 -1.47 -5.98
C ASP A 60 17.02 -1.88 -5.39
N GLU A 61 17.05 -2.81 -4.43
CA GLU A 61 15.85 -3.36 -3.81
C GLU A 61 15.00 -2.28 -3.11
N ASP A 62 15.64 -1.34 -2.39
CA ASP A 62 14.92 -0.30 -1.65
C ASP A 62 14.16 0.64 -2.60
N SER A 63 14.82 1.05 -3.69
CA SER A 63 14.18 1.84 -4.73
C SER A 63 13.05 1.07 -5.42
N PHE A 64 13.24 -0.23 -5.70
CA PHE A 64 12.18 -1.08 -6.24
C PHE A 64 10.98 -1.15 -5.32
N THR A 65 11.18 -1.41 -4.03
CA THR A 65 10.10 -1.50 -3.03
C THR A 65 9.32 -0.21 -2.93
N ARG A 66 10.00 0.95 -2.88
CA ARG A 66 9.34 2.25 -2.87
C ARG A 66 8.47 2.45 -4.12
N ASP A 67 9.02 2.20 -5.30
CA ASP A 67 8.34 2.45 -6.56
C ASP A 67 7.19 1.45 -6.77
N PHE A 68 7.35 0.20 -6.32
CA PHE A 68 6.32 -0.83 -6.30
C PHE A 68 5.11 -0.42 -5.46
N ILE A 69 5.35 0.06 -4.23
CA ILE A 69 4.28 0.49 -3.32
C ILE A 69 3.59 1.75 -3.87
N ASN A 70 4.36 2.71 -4.39
CA ASN A 70 3.82 3.91 -5.04
C ASN A 70 2.94 3.55 -6.25
N MET A 71 3.37 2.60 -7.08
CA MET A 71 2.57 2.12 -8.21
C MET A 71 1.23 1.56 -7.75
N LEU A 72 1.20 0.78 -6.65
CA LEU A 72 -0.05 0.24 -6.11
C LEU A 72 -0.97 1.35 -5.57
N TYR A 73 -0.40 2.31 -4.84
CA TYR A 73 -1.12 3.48 -4.34
C TYR A 73 -1.73 4.30 -5.47
N GLU A 74 -1.00 4.54 -6.56
CA GLU A 74 -1.50 5.36 -7.67
C GLU A 74 -2.53 4.65 -8.55
N LYS A 75 -2.40 3.32 -8.71
CA LYS A 75 -3.25 2.57 -9.63
C LYS A 75 -4.57 2.07 -9.01
N TYR A 76 -4.56 1.74 -7.73
CA TYR A 76 -5.67 1.02 -7.08
C TYR A 76 -6.40 1.83 -5.98
N LEU A 77 -5.93 3.05 -5.68
CA LEU A 77 -6.55 4.01 -4.77
C LEU A 77 -6.76 5.36 -5.43
#